data_AF-A0A819F1R7-F1
#
_entry.id   AF-A0A819F1R7-F1
#
_cell.length_a   1.000
_cell.length_b   1.000
_cell.length_c   1.000
_cell.angle_alpha   90.00
_cell.angle_beta   90.00
_cell.angle_gamma   90.00
#
_symmetry.space_group_name_H-M   'P 1'
#
loop_
_entity.id
_entity.type
_entity.pdbx_description
1 polymer ?
#
loop_
_entity_poly.entity_id
_entity_poly.type
_entity_poly.pdbx_seq_one_letter_code
_entity_poly.pdbx_strand_id
1 'polypeptide(L)'
;LPHLKCFSLICYEKTDGYDNRVLPLLLRMIYLEKLTLYLRLHDRNIFVDGTHLHREILMHMSQLHTFIFYISTEIEINDTIDRLSDNDIQQTFTNIDYHRTASAMMWTDDEDSDEDQQQNTYRNNNQITQGYSNKGKKDKCNCRRGCSKHSCCCFKFGSGCNTSCGCSTSCQNMFNYLDYFFGEDGSYNANSCFTKWLIKHAKNADELKMIDRKKLHQSIMQSPSYRKVRKDEEFADWMKQWCKISEYEEIEHIQKFFRMLLSDDTSNYYYSFCYNDVRRKDPHGFCNKCQKHFVL
;
A
#
# COMPACT_ATOMS: atom_id res chain seq x y z
N LEU A 1 12.42 -18.63 -22.68
CA LEU A 1 11.60 -19.30 -21.64
C LEU A 1 11.97 -20.76 -21.30
N PRO A 2 12.62 -21.60 -22.15
CA PRO A 2 12.75 -23.05 -21.86
C PRO A 2 13.70 -23.43 -20.71
N HIS A 3 14.24 -22.47 -19.96
CA HIS A 3 15.09 -22.72 -18.79
C HIS A 3 14.54 -22.06 -17.51
N LEU A 4 13.31 -21.56 -17.55
CA LEU A 4 12.70 -20.93 -16.39
C LEU A 4 12.26 -22.01 -15.41
N LYS A 5 12.93 -22.06 -14.25
CA LYS A 5 12.64 -23.03 -13.18
C LYS A 5 11.63 -22.53 -12.15
N CYS A 6 11.52 -21.23 -11.99
CA CYS A 6 10.61 -20.60 -11.04
C CYS A 6 9.79 -19.53 -11.73
N PHE A 7 8.48 -19.52 -11.51
CA PHE A 7 7.59 -18.51 -12.07
C PHE A 7 6.49 -18.15 -11.06
N SER A 8 6.15 -16.87 -11.03
CA SER A 8 5.02 -16.37 -10.26
C SER A 8 4.13 -15.55 -11.18
N LEU A 9 2.84 -15.85 -11.18
CA LEU A 9 1.86 -15.19 -12.02
C LEU A 9 0.71 -14.70 -11.15
N ILE A 10 0.39 -13.41 -11.28
CA ILE A 10 -0.82 -12.81 -10.73
C ILE A 10 -1.68 -12.42 -11.92
N CYS A 11 -2.89 -12.98 -11.99
CA CYS A 11 -3.80 -12.79 -13.09
C CYS A 11 -5.15 -12.28 -12.59
N TYR A 12 -5.59 -11.17 -13.15
CA TYR A 12 -6.91 -10.59 -12.97
C TYR A 12 -7.56 -10.53 -14.35
N GLU A 13 -8.23 -11.59 -14.74
CA GLU A 13 -8.78 -11.72 -16.08
C GLU A 13 -10.21 -12.26 -16.01
N LYS A 14 -10.99 -11.94 -17.05
CA LYS A 14 -12.20 -12.70 -17.32
C LYS A 14 -11.85 -14.15 -17.64
N THR A 15 -12.82 -15.04 -17.51
CA THR A 15 -12.68 -16.48 -17.81
C THR A 15 -11.94 -16.78 -19.11
N ASP A 16 -12.33 -16.10 -20.19
CA ASP A 16 -11.74 -16.25 -21.51
C ASP A 16 -10.26 -15.85 -21.53
N GLY A 17 -9.85 -14.89 -20.70
CA GLY A 17 -8.45 -14.54 -20.50
C GLY A 17 -7.64 -15.67 -19.85
N TYR A 18 -8.22 -16.39 -18.88
CA TYR A 18 -7.54 -17.55 -18.29
C TYR A 18 -7.34 -18.67 -19.32
N ASP A 19 -8.41 -19.09 -20.00
CA ASP A 19 -8.35 -20.22 -20.92
C ASP A 19 -7.50 -19.90 -22.16
N ASN A 20 -7.58 -18.67 -22.70
CA ASN A 20 -6.90 -18.30 -23.94
C ASN A 20 -5.50 -17.71 -23.76
N ARG A 21 -5.14 -17.23 -22.55
CA ARG A 21 -3.84 -16.57 -22.32
C ARG A 21 -3.02 -17.24 -21.24
N VAL A 22 -3.63 -17.47 -20.07
CA VAL A 22 -2.90 -18.02 -18.91
C VAL A 22 -2.51 -19.46 -19.15
N LEU A 23 -3.47 -20.32 -19.52
CA LEU A 23 -3.19 -21.74 -19.77
C LEU A 23 -2.12 -21.94 -20.87
N PRO A 24 -2.24 -21.35 -22.08
CA PRO A 24 -1.21 -21.49 -23.11
C PRO A 24 0.16 -20.97 -22.69
N LEU A 25 0.22 -19.89 -21.89
CA LEU A 25 1.49 -19.38 -21.37
C LEU A 25 2.14 -20.37 -20.42
N LEU A 26 1.39 -20.88 -19.45
CA LEU A 26 1.87 -21.85 -18.46
C LEU A 26 2.33 -23.14 -19.17
N LEU A 27 1.57 -23.64 -20.13
CA LEU A 27 1.91 -24.85 -20.89
C LEU A 27 3.18 -24.72 -21.73
N ARG A 28 3.64 -23.50 -22.04
CA ARG A 28 4.94 -23.27 -22.71
C ARG A 28 6.12 -23.33 -21.73
N MET A 29 5.87 -23.41 -20.43
CA MET A 29 6.86 -23.44 -19.36
C MET A 29 6.99 -24.84 -18.74
N ILE A 30 7.07 -25.88 -19.58
CA ILE A 30 7.10 -27.30 -19.18
C ILE A 30 8.25 -27.70 -18.23
N TYR A 31 9.28 -26.87 -18.13
CA TYR A 31 10.47 -27.11 -17.29
C TYR A 31 10.39 -26.41 -15.92
N LEU A 32 9.24 -25.83 -15.55
CA LEU A 32 9.08 -25.20 -14.25
C LEU A 32 9.18 -26.22 -13.13
N GLU A 33 10.01 -25.91 -12.14
CA GLU A 33 10.13 -26.65 -10.88
C GLU A 33 9.23 -26.04 -9.80
N LYS A 34 8.99 -24.72 -9.86
CA LYS A 34 8.17 -23.98 -8.90
C LYS A 34 7.24 -23.00 -9.61
N LEU A 35 5.96 -23.06 -9.27
CA LEU A 35 4.93 -22.16 -9.77
C LEU A 35 4.12 -21.59 -8.60
N THR A 36 3.98 -20.27 -8.56
CA THR A 36 3.04 -19.58 -7.67
C THR A 36 2.02 -18.85 -8.53
N LEU A 37 0.75 -19.23 -8.41
CA LEU A 37 -0.30 -18.74 -9.28
C LEU A 37 -1.42 -18.10 -8.45
N TYR A 38 -1.66 -16.82 -8.68
CA TYR A 38 -2.76 -16.06 -8.08
C TYR A 38 -3.77 -15.74 -9.18
N LEU A 39 -4.97 -16.31 -9.10
CA LEU A 39 -6.04 -16.08 -10.06
C LEU A 39 -7.19 -15.34 -9.38
N ARG A 40 -7.62 -14.25 -10.01
CA ARG A 40 -8.93 -13.68 -9.78
C ARG A 40 -9.70 -13.73 -11.08
N LEU A 41 -10.75 -14.56 -11.11
CA LEU A 41 -11.54 -14.81 -12.31
C LEU A 41 -12.94 -14.25 -12.14
N HIS A 42 -13.42 -13.58 -13.17
CA HIS A 42 -14.78 -13.05 -13.27
C HIS A 42 -15.53 -13.68 -14.45
N ASP A 43 -16.86 -13.76 -14.34
CA ASP A 43 -17.78 -14.20 -15.40
C ASP A 43 -17.48 -15.63 -15.88
N ARG A 44 -17.35 -16.59 -14.96
CA ARG A 44 -17.02 -17.99 -15.30
C ARG A 44 -18.21 -18.93 -15.16
N ASN A 45 -18.54 -19.62 -16.26
CA ASN A 45 -19.58 -20.66 -16.25
C ASN A 45 -19.11 -22.00 -15.66
N ILE A 46 -17.79 -22.21 -15.51
CA ILE A 46 -17.20 -23.49 -15.08
C ILE A 46 -16.13 -23.22 -14.01
N PHE A 47 -16.34 -23.65 -12.78
CA PHE A 47 -15.39 -23.42 -11.71
C PHE A 47 -13.99 -24.05 -11.98
N VAL A 48 -12.93 -23.35 -11.56
CA VAL A 48 -11.56 -23.88 -11.58
C VAL A 48 -11.31 -24.62 -10.28
N ASP A 49 -11.68 -25.89 -10.29
CA ASP A 49 -11.44 -26.81 -9.18
C ASP A 49 -10.05 -27.46 -9.25
N GLY A 50 -9.72 -28.24 -8.20
CA GLY A 50 -8.52 -29.07 -8.18
C GLY A 50 -8.41 -30.02 -9.37
N THR A 51 -9.54 -30.55 -9.88
CA THR A 51 -9.53 -31.47 -11.04
C THR A 51 -9.15 -30.76 -12.34
N HIS A 52 -9.68 -29.56 -12.55
CA HIS A 52 -9.34 -28.69 -13.66
C HIS A 52 -7.86 -28.32 -13.63
N LEU A 53 -7.35 -27.84 -12.48
CA LEU A 53 -5.92 -27.50 -12.36
C LEU A 53 -5.03 -28.72 -12.57
N HIS A 54 -5.44 -29.88 -12.07
CA HIS A 54 -4.70 -31.11 -12.28
C HIS A 54 -4.62 -31.46 -13.76
N ARG A 55 -5.76 -31.46 -14.45
CA ARG A 55 -5.87 -31.81 -15.87
C ARG A 55 -5.14 -30.81 -16.78
N GLU A 56 -5.36 -29.51 -16.57
CA GLU A 56 -4.91 -28.47 -17.50
C GLU A 56 -3.49 -27.97 -17.22
N ILE A 57 -2.98 -28.12 -15.99
CA ILE A 57 -1.65 -27.62 -15.61
C ILE A 57 -0.75 -28.75 -15.14
N LEU A 58 -1.16 -29.47 -14.08
CA LEU A 58 -0.24 -30.34 -13.34
C LEU A 58 0.14 -31.59 -14.14
N MET A 59 -0.79 -32.17 -14.89
CA MET A 59 -0.51 -33.29 -15.80
C MET A 59 0.51 -32.95 -16.89
N HIS A 60 0.64 -31.68 -17.25
CA HIS A 60 1.52 -31.22 -18.33
C HIS A 60 2.88 -30.71 -17.83
N MET A 61 3.01 -30.44 -16.53
CA MET A 61 4.24 -29.91 -15.91
C MET A 61 4.94 -31.00 -15.10
N SER A 62 5.51 -31.99 -15.78
CA SER A 62 6.18 -33.14 -15.14
C SER A 62 7.36 -32.77 -14.25
N GLN A 63 7.94 -31.59 -14.45
CA GLN A 63 9.05 -31.06 -13.66
C GLN A 63 8.56 -30.21 -12.49
N LEU A 64 7.27 -30.03 -12.23
CA LEU A 64 6.77 -29.13 -11.19
C LEU A 64 6.74 -29.83 -9.83
N HIS A 65 7.57 -29.37 -8.89
CA HIS A 65 7.70 -29.95 -7.56
C HIS A 65 6.96 -29.12 -6.51
N THR A 66 6.79 -27.83 -6.76
CA THR A 66 6.11 -26.90 -5.85
C THR A 66 5.08 -26.10 -6.63
N PHE A 67 3.81 -26.33 -6.33
CA PHE A 67 2.71 -25.56 -6.86
C PHE A 67 1.98 -24.86 -5.71
N ILE A 68 2.07 -23.54 -5.68
CA ILE A 68 1.34 -22.70 -4.73
C ILE A 68 0.26 -21.99 -5.53
N PHE A 69 -0.98 -22.09 -5.08
CA PHE A 69 -2.12 -21.57 -5.82
C PHE A 69 -3.07 -20.82 -4.91
N TYR A 70 -3.56 -19.68 -5.41
CA TYR A 70 -4.57 -18.86 -4.79
C TYR A 70 -5.61 -18.54 -5.84
N ILE A 71 -6.88 -18.84 -5.56
CA ILE A 71 -7.98 -18.50 -6.46
C ILE A 71 -9.08 -17.77 -5.73
N SER A 72 -9.58 -16.73 -6.41
CA SER A 72 -10.85 -16.10 -6.11
C SER A 72 -11.67 -16.14 -7.40
N THR A 73 -12.80 -16.83 -7.35
CA THR A 73 -13.74 -16.89 -8.48
C THR A 73 -14.99 -16.13 -8.09
N GLU A 74 -15.36 -15.14 -8.90
CA GLU A 74 -16.62 -14.43 -8.79
C GLU A 74 -17.52 -14.87 -9.95
N ILE A 75 -18.69 -15.42 -9.63
CA ILE A 75 -19.69 -15.80 -10.62
C ILE A 75 -20.82 -14.77 -10.54
N GLU A 76 -21.06 -14.06 -11.64
CA GLU A 76 -22.22 -13.17 -11.75
C GLU A 76 -23.40 -13.98 -12.29
N ILE A 77 -24.40 -14.23 -11.44
CA ILE A 77 -25.66 -14.88 -11.81
C ILE A 77 -26.78 -13.88 -11.56
N ASN A 78 -27.48 -13.44 -12.60
CA ASN A 78 -28.63 -12.52 -12.48
C ASN A 78 -28.34 -11.27 -11.62
N ASP A 79 -27.23 -10.58 -11.89
CA ASP A 79 -26.74 -9.40 -11.15
C ASP A 79 -26.39 -9.66 -9.66
N THR A 80 -26.38 -10.92 -9.23
CA THR A 80 -25.85 -11.32 -7.92
C THR A 80 -24.45 -11.91 -8.09
N ILE A 81 -23.51 -11.41 -7.28
CA ILE A 81 -22.14 -11.95 -7.23
C ILE A 81 -22.15 -13.09 -6.23
N ASP A 82 -22.10 -14.32 -6.73
CA ASP A 82 -21.90 -15.48 -5.90
C ASP A 82 -20.40 -15.78 -5.79
N ARG A 83 -19.96 -16.01 -4.55
CA ARG A 83 -18.57 -16.31 -4.22
C ARG A 83 -18.54 -17.66 -3.55
N LEU A 84 -17.73 -18.56 -4.11
CA LEU A 84 -17.45 -19.81 -3.43
C LEU A 84 -16.67 -19.53 -2.15
N SER A 85 -17.08 -20.18 -1.06
CA SER A 85 -16.35 -20.05 0.19
C SER A 85 -14.97 -20.67 0.05
N ASP A 86 -14.00 -20.17 0.82
CA ASP A 86 -12.66 -20.75 0.88
C ASP A 86 -12.70 -22.26 1.18
N ASN A 87 -13.69 -22.71 1.95
CA ASN A 87 -13.89 -24.11 2.30
C ASN A 87 -14.33 -24.94 1.07
N ASP A 88 -15.23 -24.41 0.24
CA ASP A 88 -15.67 -25.08 -0.99
C ASP A 88 -14.50 -25.24 -1.96
N ILE A 89 -13.69 -24.19 -2.11
CA ILE A 89 -12.48 -24.21 -2.94
C ILE A 89 -11.51 -25.28 -2.40
N GLN A 90 -11.24 -25.28 -1.10
CA GLN A 90 -10.29 -26.18 -0.45
C GLN A 90 -10.72 -27.65 -0.57
N GLN A 91 -12.01 -27.95 -0.46
CA GLN A 91 -12.55 -29.31 -0.60
C GLN A 91 -12.34 -29.89 -2.02
N THR A 92 -12.17 -29.05 -3.03
CA THR A 92 -11.86 -29.55 -4.38
C THR A 92 -10.45 -30.14 -4.52
N PHE A 93 -9.57 -29.90 -3.56
CA PHE A 93 -8.19 -30.41 -3.55
C PHE A 93 -7.99 -31.67 -2.70
N THR A 94 -8.96 -32.05 -1.85
CA THR A 94 -8.79 -33.16 -0.89
C THR A 94 -8.85 -34.55 -1.53
N ASN A 95 -9.28 -34.65 -2.79
CA ASN A 95 -9.34 -35.91 -3.55
C ASN A 95 -8.08 -36.18 -4.40
N ILE A 96 -7.04 -35.35 -4.29
CA ILE A 96 -5.83 -35.47 -5.11
C ILE A 96 -4.63 -35.74 -4.19
N ASP A 97 -3.96 -36.86 -4.43
CA ASP A 97 -2.89 -37.40 -3.59
C ASP A 97 -1.60 -36.55 -3.74
N TYR A 98 -1.53 -35.42 -3.04
CA TYR A 98 -0.36 -34.54 -2.99
C TYR A 98 0.35 -34.64 -1.64
N HIS A 99 1.65 -34.93 -1.65
CA HIS A 99 2.48 -34.90 -0.45
C HIS A 99 2.71 -33.45 0.03
N ARG A 100 1.99 -33.07 1.10
CA ARG A 100 2.11 -31.84 1.91
C ARG A 100 1.95 -30.50 1.16
N THR A 101 0.77 -29.91 1.33
CA THR A 101 0.51 -28.49 1.05
C THR A 101 0.37 -27.72 2.37
N ALA A 102 1.19 -26.69 2.58
CA ALA A 102 0.94 -25.69 3.60
C ALA A 102 -0.01 -24.63 3.01
N SER A 103 -1.28 -24.67 3.42
CA SER A 103 -2.27 -23.64 3.10
C SER A 103 -2.12 -22.47 4.08
N ALA A 104 -2.02 -21.25 3.56
CA ALA A 104 -2.00 -20.03 4.38
C ALA A 104 -3.34 -19.32 4.19
N MET A 105 -4.16 -19.40 5.25
CA MET A 105 -5.47 -18.77 5.42
C MET A 105 -5.32 -17.25 5.63
N MET A 106 -6.16 -16.44 4.96
CA MET A 106 -6.93 -15.32 5.53
C MET A 106 -7.46 -14.39 4.43
N TRP A 107 -8.73 -14.54 4.08
CA TRP A 107 -9.63 -13.41 3.83
C TRP A 107 -10.92 -13.71 4.61
N THR A 108 -11.28 -12.85 5.56
CA THR A 108 -12.62 -12.83 6.16
C THR A 108 -13.35 -11.62 5.60
N ASP A 109 -14.33 -11.89 4.75
CA ASP A 109 -15.45 -10.99 4.49
C ASP A 109 -16.35 -11.03 5.74
N ASP A 110 -16.77 -9.87 6.25
CA ASP A 110 -17.89 -9.81 7.19
C ASP A 110 -18.80 -8.66 6.80
N GLU A 111 -20.07 -9.02 6.79
CA GLU A 111 -21.26 -8.33 6.30
C GLU A 111 -21.74 -7.20 7.23
N ASP A 112 -22.61 -6.39 6.66
CA ASP A 112 -23.34 -5.31 7.28
C ASP A 112 -24.25 -5.77 8.44
N SER A 113 -24.26 -4.99 9.52
CA SER A 113 -25.47 -4.78 10.32
C SER A 113 -25.49 -3.33 10.82
N ASP A 114 -26.53 -2.62 10.39
CA ASP A 114 -26.90 -1.29 10.85
C ASP A 114 -27.30 -1.33 12.33
N GLU A 115 -26.87 -0.34 13.11
CA GLU A 115 -27.76 0.39 14.02
C GLU A 115 -27.09 1.64 14.62
N ASP A 116 -27.97 2.52 15.09
CA ASP A 116 -27.90 3.97 15.03
C ASP A 116 -27.47 4.61 16.37
N GLN A 117 -27.21 5.92 16.32
CA GLN A 117 -27.22 6.88 17.44
C GLN A 117 -26.07 6.89 18.49
N GLN A 118 -25.28 7.96 18.46
CA GLN A 118 -25.32 8.98 19.53
C GLN A 118 -24.64 10.29 19.10
N GLN A 119 -25.47 11.32 18.95
CA GLN A 119 -25.08 12.73 18.94
C GLN A 119 -25.03 13.28 20.38
N ASN A 120 -24.19 14.31 20.56
CA ASN A 120 -24.16 15.33 21.62
C ASN A 120 -23.56 14.88 22.96
N THR A 121 -22.41 15.41 23.38
CA THR A 121 -22.22 16.78 23.91
C THR A 121 -20.70 17.01 24.00
N TYR A 122 -20.11 18.15 23.64
CA TYR A 122 -20.04 19.35 24.47
C TYR A 122 -19.80 20.60 23.61
N ARG A 123 -20.55 21.65 23.95
CA ARG A 123 -20.47 22.99 23.36
C ARG A 123 -19.78 23.91 24.38
N ASN A 124 -18.90 24.76 23.85
CA ASN A 124 -18.43 26.04 24.37
C ASN A 124 -17.57 26.07 25.65
N ASN A 125 -16.29 26.40 25.46
CA ASN A 125 -15.77 27.64 26.01
C ASN A 125 -14.96 28.38 24.93
N ASN A 126 -15.35 29.62 24.72
CA ASN A 126 -14.88 30.50 23.67
C ASN A 126 -13.80 31.43 24.23
N GLN A 127 -12.89 31.83 23.33
CA GLN A 127 -11.98 32.99 23.42
C GLN A 127 -10.69 32.85 24.26
N ILE A 128 -9.65 32.29 23.62
CA ILE A 128 -8.38 33.03 23.44
C ILE A 128 -8.01 32.97 21.95
N THR A 129 -8.12 34.14 21.34
CA THR A 129 -7.61 34.62 20.06
C THR A 129 -6.20 34.13 19.71
N GLN A 130 -6.01 33.53 18.53
CA GLN A 130 -5.22 34.06 17.39
C GLN A 130 -4.95 32.94 16.37
N GLY A 131 -5.12 33.25 15.09
CA GLY A 131 -5.28 32.28 14.01
C GLY A 131 -4.07 31.39 13.74
N TYR A 132 -4.30 30.08 13.69
CA TYR A 132 -3.37 29.11 13.12
C TYR A 132 -3.69 28.91 11.63
N SER A 133 -3.44 29.95 10.84
CA SER A 133 -2.98 29.75 9.48
C SER A 133 -1.45 29.80 9.52
N ASN A 134 -0.78 28.66 9.71
CA ASN A 134 0.65 28.55 9.42
C ASN A 134 0.86 28.46 7.90
N LYS A 135 0.36 29.47 7.17
CA LYS A 135 0.94 29.87 5.89
C LYS A 135 2.08 30.82 6.22
N GLY A 136 3.31 30.33 6.17
CA GLY A 136 4.51 31.17 6.08
C GLY A 136 5.47 31.12 7.27
N LYS A 137 6.45 30.21 7.20
CA LYS A 137 7.86 30.55 7.01
C LYS A 137 8.65 29.25 6.82
N LYS A 138 9.23 29.07 5.62
CA LYS A 138 10.33 28.13 5.41
C LYS A 138 11.52 28.65 6.23
N ASP A 139 11.59 28.27 7.50
CA ASP A 139 12.67 28.73 8.38
C ASP A 139 13.99 28.14 7.89
N LYS A 140 14.75 29.00 7.20
CA LYS A 140 16.08 28.71 6.66
C LYS A 140 17.00 28.41 7.84
N CYS A 141 17.65 27.25 7.82
CA CYS A 141 18.62 26.92 8.86
C CYS A 141 20.01 27.47 8.52
N ASN A 142 20.79 27.87 9.52
CA ASN A 142 22.20 28.27 9.40
C ASN A 142 23.11 27.33 10.22
N CYS A 143 22.74 26.05 10.28
CA CYS A 143 23.40 25.07 11.14
C CYS A 143 24.81 24.72 10.62
N ARG A 144 25.81 24.80 11.51
CA ARG A 144 27.19 24.36 11.19
C ARG A 144 27.46 22.87 11.44
N ARG A 145 26.55 22.18 12.16
CA ARG A 145 26.73 20.80 12.63
C ARG A 145 25.88 19.77 11.85
N GLY A 146 25.80 19.90 10.53
CA GLY A 146 25.27 18.84 9.66
C GLY A 146 23.75 18.57 9.69
N CYS A 147 22.92 19.35 10.39
CA CYS A 147 21.44 19.28 10.26
C CYS A 147 20.78 17.90 10.49
N SER A 148 21.38 17.00 11.27
CA SER A 148 20.89 15.63 11.50
C SER A 148 20.13 15.44 12.82
N LYS A 149 19.76 16.54 13.49
CA LYS A 149 19.12 16.53 14.83
C LYS A 149 18.06 17.61 14.93
N HIS A 150 17.17 17.48 15.91
CA HIS A 150 16.09 18.45 16.22
C HIS A 150 16.56 19.88 16.55
N SER A 151 17.87 20.10 16.73
CA SER A 151 18.44 21.45 16.84
C SER A 151 18.42 22.23 15.51
N CYS A 152 18.28 21.53 14.38
CA CYS A 152 18.04 22.15 13.08
C CYS A 152 16.53 22.28 12.87
N CYS A 153 16.04 23.48 12.51
CA CYS A 153 14.63 23.71 12.23
C CYS A 153 14.12 22.84 11.07
N CYS A 154 14.88 22.72 9.97
CA CYS A 154 14.50 21.87 8.84
C CYS A 154 14.28 20.42 9.28
N PHE A 155 15.25 19.84 10.01
CA PHE A 155 15.15 18.48 10.54
C PHE A 155 13.99 18.34 11.54
N LYS A 156 13.83 19.31 12.46
CA LYS A 156 12.76 19.31 13.45
C LYS A 156 11.39 19.22 12.78
N PHE A 157 11.20 19.93 11.67
CA PHE A 157 9.94 20.01 10.94
C PHE A 157 9.82 18.99 9.79
N GLY A 158 10.73 18.02 9.68
CA GLY A 158 10.64 16.99 8.64
C GLY A 158 10.80 17.53 7.22
N SER A 159 11.52 18.63 7.07
CA SER A 159 11.78 19.29 5.78
C SER A 159 13.26 19.20 5.41
N GLY A 160 13.53 19.06 4.11
CA GLY A 160 14.88 19.14 3.56
C GLY A 160 15.47 20.55 3.68
N CYS A 161 16.77 20.63 3.90
CA CYS A 161 17.54 21.84 3.70
C CYS A 161 17.66 22.11 2.19
N ASN A 162 17.29 23.31 1.76
CA ASN A 162 17.41 23.74 0.36
C ASN A 162 18.48 24.82 0.20
N THR A 163 18.64 25.33 -1.03
CA THR A 163 19.59 26.40 -1.37
C THR A 163 19.38 27.71 -0.60
N SER A 164 18.22 27.90 0.03
CA SER A 164 17.99 29.05 0.90
C SER A 164 18.55 28.86 2.32
N CYS A 165 18.97 27.65 2.70
CA CYS A 165 19.60 27.40 4.00
C CYS A 165 21.10 27.73 3.94
N GLY A 166 21.62 28.40 4.95
CA GLY A 166 23.06 28.65 5.13
C GLY A 166 23.78 27.54 5.89
N CYS A 167 23.27 26.31 5.85
CA CYS A 167 23.94 25.17 6.46
C CYS A 167 25.17 24.75 5.65
N SER A 168 26.11 24.09 6.32
CA SER A 168 27.33 23.54 5.72
C SER A 168 27.06 22.70 4.46
N THR A 169 28.01 22.66 3.52
CA THR A 169 28.01 21.74 2.37
C THR A 169 28.00 20.27 2.81
N SER A 170 28.46 19.97 4.04
CA SER A 170 28.32 18.67 4.69
C SER A 170 26.97 18.49 5.40
N CYS A 171 25.88 19.00 4.81
CA CYS A 171 24.54 18.83 5.36
C CYS A 171 24.13 17.35 5.32
N GLN A 172 23.81 16.79 6.49
CA GLN A 172 23.38 15.40 6.70
C GLN A 172 21.89 15.33 7.07
N ASN A 173 21.10 16.32 6.66
CA ASN A 173 19.65 16.26 6.84
C ASN A 173 19.08 15.16 5.93
N MET A 174 18.65 14.05 6.53
CA MET A 174 18.07 12.92 5.79
C MET A 174 16.82 13.32 4.98
N PHE A 175 16.10 14.37 5.39
CA PHE A 175 14.92 14.86 4.66
C PHE A 175 15.25 15.58 3.35
N ASN A 176 16.54 15.78 3.02
CA ASN A 176 16.96 16.20 1.68
C ASN A 176 16.64 15.14 0.62
N TYR A 177 16.42 13.89 1.03
CA TYR A 177 16.17 12.74 0.15
C TYR A 177 14.70 12.31 0.18
N LEU A 178 13.78 13.24 0.46
CA LEU A 178 12.34 12.96 0.43
C LEU A 178 11.82 12.73 -0.99
N ASP A 179 12.54 13.19 -2.02
CA ASP A 179 12.33 12.85 -3.43
C ASP A 179 12.31 11.33 -3.68
N TYR A 180 13.08 10.56 -2.91
CA TYR A 180 13.04 9.10 -2.94
C TYR A 180 11.62 8.57 -2.68
N PHE A 181 10.85 9.21 -1.79
CA PHE A 181 9.46 8.83 -1.51
C PHE A 181 8.45 9.58 -2.37
N PHE A 182 8.71 10.85 -2.69
CA PHE A 182 7.71 11.74 -3.27
C PHE A 182 7.93 12.07 -4.74
N GLY A 183 9.00 11.59 -5.37
CA GLY A 183 9.39 12.00 -6.72
C GLY A 183 10.02 13.40 -6.73
N GLU A 184 10.63 13.76 -7.86
CA GLU A 184 11.38 15.01 -8.03
C GLU A 184 10.48 16.23 -8.29
N ASP A 185 9.18 16.02 -8.52
CA ASP A 185 8.24 17.03 -9.04
C ASP A 185 7.80 18.10 -8.02
N GLY A 186 8.45 18.20 -6.86
CA GLY A 186 8.04 19.17 -5.85
C GLY A 186 8.91 19.25 -4.60
N SER A 187 8.79 20.39 -3.91
CA SER A 187 9.40 20.59 -2.59
C SER A 187 8.43 20.15 -1.49
N TYR A 188 8.30 18.83 -1.35
CA TYR A 188 7.39 18.19 -0.40
C TYR A 188 7.96 18.15 1.01
N ASN A 189 7.12 18.44 2.00
CA ASN A 189 7.43 18.17 3.40
C ASN A 189 6.79 16.85 3.85
N ALA A 190 7.49 16.09 4.68
CA ALA A 190 6.89 14.95 5.36
C ALA A 190 5.95 15.43 6.46
N ASN A 191 4.78 14.82 6.57
CA ASN A 191 3.89 15.10 7.70
C ASN A 191 4.53 14.62 9.03
N SER A 192 4.08 15.21 10.14
CA SER A 192 4.63 14.93 11.47
C SER A 192 4.66 13.45 11.88
N CYS A 193 3.68 12.64 11.46
CA CYS A 193 3.67 11.20 11.73
C CYS A 193 4.77 10.49 10.96
N PHE A 194 4.91 10.79 9.67
CA PHE A 194 5.92 10.19 8.83
C PHE A 194 7.34 10.64 9.23
N THR A 195 7.52 11.91 9.60
CA THR A 195 8.79 12.42 10.15
C THR A 195 9.25 11.59 11.36
N LYS A 196 8.37 11.38 12.35
CA LYS A 196 8.71 10.57 13.54
C LYS A 196 9.00 9.12 13.17
N TRP A 197 8.22 8.55 12.25
CA TRP A 197 8.44 7.20 11.78
C TRP A 197 9.81 7.08 11.09
N LEU A 198 10.17 8.00 10.21
CA LEU A 198 11.46 8.03 9.51
C LEU A 198 12.62 8.13 10.49
N ILE A 199 12.58 9.04 11.46
CA ILE A 199 13.66 9.20 12.47
C ILE A 199 13.90 7.90 13.26
N LYS A 200 12.84 7.10 13.47
CA LYS A 200 12.95 5.81 14.17
C LYS A 200 13.57 4.71 13.29
N HIS A 201 13.33 4.75 11.98
CA HIS A 201 13.68 3.66 11.06
C HIS A 201 14.89 3.98 10.17
N ALA A 202 15.33 5.22 10.11
CA ALA A 202 16.51 5.66 9.38
C ALA A 202 17.23 6.79 10.13
N LYS A 203 18.52 6.61 10.39
CA LYS A 203 19.37 7.60 11.07
C LYS A 203 20.08 8.54 10.09
N ASN A 204 20.17 8.15 8.83
CA ASN A 204 20.89 8.84 7.78
C ASN A 204 20.24 8.59 6.41
N ALA A 205 20.81 9.20 5.37
CA ALA A 205 20.30 9.11 4.01
C ALA A 205 20.39 7.69 3.40
N ASP A 206 21.44 6.94 3.73
CA ASP A 206 21.64 5.60 3.17
C ASP A 206 20.62 4.61 3.75
N GLU A 207 20.40 4.65 5.06
CA GLU A 207 19.34 3.87 5.73
C GLU A 207 17.95 4.24 5.22
N LEU A 208 17.71 5.52 4.91
CA LEU A 208 16.44 5.96 4.32
C LEU A 208 16.20 5.32 2.95
N LYS A 209 17.23 5.24 2.09
CA LYS A 209 17.14 4.62 0.76
C LYS A 209 17.01 3.09 0.82
N MET A 210 17.36 2.47 1.94
CA MET A 210 17.15 1.03 2.17
C MET A 210 15.72 0.68 2.57
N ILE A 211 14.86 1.68 2.86
CA ILE A 211 13.46 1.43 3.16
C ILE A 211 12.75 0.87 1.92
N ASP A 212 12.20 -0.33 2.06
CA ASP A 212 11.41 -0.98 1.03
C ASP A 212 10.06 -0.26 0.85
N ARG A 213 10.00 0.61 -0.16
CA ARG A 213 8.82 1.39 -0.52
C ARG A 213 7.60 0.51 -0.84
N LYS A 214 7.80 -0.65 -1.48
CA LYS A 214 6.70 -1.55 -1.84
C LYS A 214 6.08 -2.17 -0.58
N LYS A 215 6.91 -2.62 0.36
CA LYS A 215 6.43 -3.13 1.66
C LYS A 215 5.75 -2.04 2.49
N LEU A 216 6.32 -0.83 2.52
CA LEU A 216 5.70 0.29 3.24
C LEU A 216 4.33 0.64 2.63
N HIS A 217 4.25 0.71 1.30
CA HIS A 217 3.00 0.93 0.58
C HIS A 217 1.96 -0.14 0.94
N GLN A 218 2.32 -1.44 0.81
CA GLN A 218 1.44 -2.56 1.16
C GLN A 218 0.97 -2.50 2.61
N SER A 219 1.85 -2.16 3.55
CA SER A 219 1.49 -2.03 4.97
C SER A 219 0.46 -0.93 5.23
N ILE A 220 0.57 0.22 4.54
CA ILE A 220 -0.41 1.32 4.65
C ILE A 220 -1.75 0.90 4.04
N MET A 221 -1.71 0.26 2.86
CA MET A 221 -2.89 -0.27 2.15
C MET A 221 -3.68 -1.29 2.98
N GLN A 222 -2.98 -2.10 3.78
CA GLN A 222 -3.57 -3.11 4.66
C GLN A 222 -4.11 -2.53 5.98
N SER A 223 -3.92 -1.23 6.25
CA SER A 223 -4.41 -0.63 7.50
C SER A 223 -5.95 -0.63 7.56
N PRO A 224 -6.56 -0.89 8.73
CA PRO A 224 -8.02 -1.06 8.85
C PRO A 224 -8.84 0.12 8.32
N SER A 225 -8.28 1.33 8.42
CA SER A 225 -8.96 2.56 8.04
C SER A 225 -8.61 3.06 6.65
N TYR A 226 -7.64 2.45 5.97
CA TYR A 226 -7.45 2.64 4.53
C TYR A 226 -8.75 2.34 3.77
N ARG A 227 -9.50 1.33 4.24
CA ARG A 227 -10.82 0.97 3.71
C ARG A 227 -11.86 2.11 3.83
N LYS A 228 -11.76 2.98 4.85
CA LYS A 228 -12.69 4.10 5.06
C LYS A 228 -12.45 5.25 4.09
N VAL A 229 -11.19 5.51 3.74
CA VAL A 229 -10.80 6.57 2.79
C VAL A 229 -11.11 6.19 1.34
N ARG A 230 -11.27 4.88 1.04
CA ARG A 230 -11.78 4.40 -0.25
C ARG A 230 -13.19 4.90 -0.59
N LYS A 231 -13.95 5.42 0.38
CA LYS A 231 -15.27 6.04 0.15
C LYS A 231 -15.18 7.51 -0.31
N ASP A 232 -14.00 8.13 -0.24
CA ASP A 232 -13.75 9.47 -0.77
C ASP A 232 -13.59 9.39 -2.30
N GLU A 233 -14.38 10.15 -3.06
CA GLU A 233 -14.45 10.03 -4.54
C GLU A 233 -13.11 10.29 -5.22
N GLU A 234 -12.37 11.33 -4.80
CA GLU A 234 -11.07 11.67 -5.39
C GLU A 234 -10.05 10.56 -5.17
N PHE A 235 -10.06 9.99 -3.96
CA PHE A 235 -9.19 8.88 -3.61
C PHE A 235 -9.61 7.57 -4.28
N ALA A 236 -10.91 7.31 -4.39
CA ALA A 236 -11.48 6.13 -5.04
C ALA A 236 -11.18 6.11 -6.54
N ASP A 237 -11.33 7.25 -7.22
CA ASP A 237 -11.04 7.37 -8.65
C ASP A 237 -9.55 7.24 -8.93
N TRP A 238 -8.70 7.80 -8.08
CA TRP A 238 -7.27 7.55 -8.14
C TRP A 238 -6.93 6.05 -7.94
N MET A 239 -7.58 5.37 -7.01
CA MET A 239 -7.42 3.92 -6.81
C MET A 239 -7.94 3.07 -7.97
N LYS A 240 -9.00 3.50 -8.68
CA LYS A 240 -9.46 2.80 -9.90
C LYS A 240 -8.44 2.91 -11.02
N GLN A 241 -7.75 4.05 -11.12
CA GLN A 241 -6.62 4.20 -12.04
C GLN A 241 -5.49 3.27 -11.64
N TRP A 242 -5.28 3.04 -10.33
CA TRP A 242 -4.25 2.13 -9.84
C TRP A 242 -4.35 0.69 -10.34
N CYS A 243 -5.57 0.13 -10.40
CA CYS A 243 -5.78 -1.23 -10.88
C CYS A 243 -5.42 -1.45 -12.37
N LYS A 244 -5.05 -0.39 -13.11
CA LYS A 244 -4.78 -0.42 -14.56
C LYS A 244 -3.32 -0.12 -14.91
N ILE A 245 -2.45 0.06 -13.92
CA ILE A 245 -1.08 0.54 -14.14
C ILE A 245 -0.12 -0.61 -14.50
N SER A 246 0.85 -0.34 -15.38
CA SER A 246 1.96 -1.23 -15.69
C SER A 246 3.06 -1.26 -14.61
N GLU A 247 3.95 -2.26 -14.60
CA GLU A 247 5.05 -2.35 -13.62
C GLU A 247 6.02 -1.14 -13.66
N TYR A 248 6.18 -0.49 -14.81
CA TYR A 248 7.05 0.69 -14.96
C TYR A 248 6.47 1.94 -14.29
N GLU A 249 5.16 2.13 -14.42
CA GLU A 249 4.42 3.26 -13.85
C GLU A 249 4.11 3.06 -12.35
N GLU A 250 4.40 1.87 -11.80
CA GLU A 250 4.20 1.52 -10.38
C GLU A 250 4.99 2.44 -9.46
N ILE A 251 6.22 2.83 -9.82
CA ILE A 251 7.08 3.70 -9.00
C ILE A 251 6.47 5.09 -8.85
N GLU A 252 6.09 5.71 -9.97
CA GLU A 252 5.50 7.05 -9.98
C GLU A 252 4.20 7.08 -9.17
N HIS A 253 3.42 6.00 -9.24
CA HIS A 253 2.20 5.90 -8.48
C HIS A 253 2.41 5.65 -7.00
N ILE A 254 3.37 4.82 -6.59
CA ILE A 254 3.76 4.71 -5.18
C ILE A 254 4.21 6.06 -4.65
N GLN A 255 4.94 6.84 -5.46
CA GLN A 255 5.33 8.19 -5.09
C GLN A 255 4.12 9.11 -4.95
N LYS A 256 3.14 9.03 -5.86
CA LYS A 256 1.87 9.78 -5.75
C LYS A 256 1.08 9.40 -4.50
N PHE A 257 1.00 8.12 -4.20
CA PHE A 257 0.37 7.62 -2.97
C PHE A 257 1.04 8.19 -1.72
N PHE A 258 2.38 8.13 -1.66
CA PHE A 258 3.13 8.70 -0.54
C PHE A 258 2.98 10.21 -0.48
N ARG A 259 2.94 10.92 -1.61
CA ARG A 259 2.62 12.36 -1.62
C ARG A 259 1.26 12.60 -0.96
N MET A 260 0.23 11.85 -1.31
CA MET A 260 -1.11 12.08 -0.75
C MET A 260 -1.18 11.79 0.75
N LEU A 261 -0.55 10.70 1.22
CA LEU A 261 -0.77 10.23 2.60
C LEU A 261 0.36 10.59 3.57
N LEU A 262 1.58 10.77 3.08
CA LEU A 262 2.76 10.97 3.90
C LEU A 262 3.32 12.39 3.79
N SER A 263 2.92 13.17 2.77
CA SER A 263 3.25 14.59 2.70
C SER A 263 2.26 15.45 3.48
N ASP A 264 2.71 16.63 3.86
CA ASP A 264 1.89 17.64 4.49
C ASP A 264 1.08 18.49 3.49
N ASP A 265 1.52 18.57 2.23
CA ASP A 265 1.17 19.71 1.37
C ASP A 265 0.01 19.44 0.38
N THR A 266 -0.44 18.19 0.23
CA THR A 266 -1.18 17.77 -0.99
C THR A 266 -2.60 17.29 -0.77
N SER A 267 -2.92 16.68 0.38
CA SER A 267 -4.22 16.05 0.63
C SER A 267 -4.85 16.52 1.94
N ASN A 268 -6.18 16.46 2.00
CA ASN A 268 -6.95 16.57 3.24
C ASN A 268 -6.85 15.31 4.10
N TYR A 269 -6.11 14.29 3.68
CA TYR A 269 -5.86 13.08 4.44
C TYR A 269 -4.37 12.92 4.75
N TYR A 270 -4.07 12.13 5.77
CA TYR A 270 -2.71 11.72 6.07
C TYR A 270 -2.72 10.35 6.76
N TYR A 271 -1.67 9.55 6.56
CA TYR A 271 -1.48 8.32 7.29
C TYR A 271 -0.82 8.59 8.64
N SER A 272 -1.45 8.13 9.71
CA SER A 272 -0.95 8.22 11.06
C SER A 272 -0.30 6.92 11.50
N PHE A 273 1.03 6.84 11.46
CA PHE A 273 1.77 5.74 12.09
C PHE A 273 1.52 5.63 13.61
N CYS A 274 1.17 6.76 14.25
CA CYS A 274 0.79 6.86 15.65
C CYS A 274 -0.52 6.06 15.96
N TYR A 275 -1.37 5.84 14.96
CA TYR A 275 -2.68 5.16 15.06
C TYR A 275 -2.84 3.97 14.12
N ASN A 276 -1.86 3.74 13.23
CA ASN A 276 -1.89 2.75 12.16
C ASN A 276 -3.13 2.89 11.25
N ASP A 277 -3.39 4.12 10.80
CA ASP A 277 -4.70 4.53 10.28
C ASP A 277 -4.60 5.80 9.38
N VAL A 278 -5.37 5.87 8.28
CA VAL A 278 -5.54 7.09 7.48
C VAL A 278 -6.61 8.02 8.07
N ARG A 279 -6.25 9.26 8.34
CA ARG A 279 -7.11 10.25 9.00
C ARG A 279 -7.29 11.51 8.16
N ARG A 280 -8.46 12.13 8.29
CA ARG A 280 -8.70 13.47 7.74
C ARG A 280 -7.91 14.50 8.56
N LYS A 281 -7.29 15.46 7.88
CA LYS A 281 -6.66 16.64 8.49
C LYS A 281 -7.78 17.52 9.04
N ASP A 282 -7.80 17.66 10.36
CA ASP A 282 -8.63 18.63 11.05
C ASP A 282 -8.03 20.04 10.83
N PRO A 283 -8.83 21.12 10.68
CA PRO A 283 -8.32 22.50 10.73
C PRO A 283 -7.45 22.83 11.96
N HIS A 284 -7.55 22.07 13.06
CA HIS A 284 -6.68 22.16 14.24
C HIS A 284 -5.42 21.28 14.19
N GLY A 285 -5.18 20.57 13.09
CA GLY A 285 -3.90 19.97 12.75
C GLY A 285 -3.77 18.46 12.99
N PHE A 286 -2.53 18.00 12.74
CA PHE A 286 -2.05 16.62 12.72
C PHE A 286 -2.43 15.76 13.92
N CYS A 287 -2.19 14.45 13.80
CA CYS A 287 -2.27 13.47 14.90
C CYS A 287 -1.84 14.06 16.24
N ASN A 288 -2.78 14.22 17.18
CA ASN A 288 -2.57 14.75 18.53
C ASN A 288 -1.40 14.10 19.32
N LYS A 289 -1.11 12.80 19.13
CA LYS A 289 0.08 12.12 19.71
C LYS A 289 1.39 12.64 19.13
N CYS A 290 1.36 12.93 17.85
CA CYS A 290 2.51 13.37 17.09
C CYS A 290 2.68 14.91 17.21
N GLN A 291 1.58 15.67 17.34
CA GLN A 291 1.47 17.12 17.55
C GLN A 291 2.17 17.60 18.84
N LYS A 292 2.12 16.81 19.93
CA LYS A 292 2.81 17.09 21.21
C LYS A 292 4.35 17.16 21.16
N HIS A 293 5.00 16.92 20.02
CA HIS A 293 6.45 17.14 19.86
C HIS A 293 6.80 18.31 18.93
N PHE A 294 5.78 19.02 18.42
CA PHE A 294 5.95 20.22 17.61
C PHE A 294 5.51 21.49 18.34
N VAL A 295 4.88 21.35 19.51
CA VAL A 295 4.59 22.44 20.45
C VAL A 295 5.89 22.86 21.13
N LEU A 296 6.41 24.03 20.76
CA LEU A 296 6.87 25.02 21.73
C LEU A 296 5.72 26.01 21.89
#